data_AF-I1R2L9-F1
#
_entry.id   AF-I1R2L9-F1
#
_cell.length_a   1.000
_cell.length_b   1.000
_cell.length_c   1.000
_cell.angle_alpha   90.00
_cell.angle_beta   90.00
_cell.angle_gamma   90.00
#
_symmetry.space_group_name_H-M   'P 1'
#
loop_
_entity.id
_entity.type
_entity.pdbx_description
1 polymer ?
#
loop_
_entity_poly.entity_id
_entity_poly.type
_entity_poly.pdbx_seq_one_letter_code
_entity_poly.pdbx_strand_id
1 'polypeptide(L)'
;MRIDKIVERFRKVKNLPDLSIMIVETKLHNRHEIIYKLLKLVIVLPVAIASVQIIFSAMNYVKNKLRNRLRDQYLNHCLVTFIEREMFLKVKDCDIINRFQAMKERRIKATLPNHE
;
A
#
# COMPACT_ATOMS: atom_id res chain seq x y z
N MET A 1 36.77 43.33 -15.52
CA MET A 1 35.63 43.28 -16.46
C MET A 1 35.09 41.87 -16.74
N ARG A 2 35.92 40.85 -17.03
CA ARG A 2 35.40 39.49 -17.36
C ARG A 2 34.94 38.68 -16.13
N ILE A 3 35.60 38.86 -14.98
CA ILE A 3 35.26 38.20 -13.71
C ILE A 3 34.02 38.84 -13.08
N ASP A 4 33.94 40.18 -13.06
CA ASP A 4 32.81 40.93 -12.50
C ASP A 4 31.48 40.55 -13.18
N LYS A 5 31.52 40.33 -14.50
CA LYS A 5 30.36 39.88 -15.28
C LYS A 5 29.92 38.45 -14.93
N ILE A 6 30.85 37.59 -14.52
CA ILE A 6 30.55 36.23 -14.05
C ILE A 6 29.95 36.27 -12.65
N VAL A 7 30.52 37.08 -11.76
CA VAL A 7 30.02 37.28 -10.38
C VAL A 7 28.59 37.86 -10.39
N GLU A 8 28.31 38.83 -11.25
CA GLU A 8 26.96 39.37 -11.42
C GLU A 8 25.97 38.34 -11.98
N ARG A 9 26.43 37.39 -12.81
CA ARG A 9 25.58 36.27 -13.24
C ARG A 9 25.32 35.30 -12.09
N PHE A 10 26.32 35.00 -11.26
CA PHE A 10 26.16 34.15 -10.07
C PHE A 10 25.14 34.74 -9.10
N ARG A 11 25.18 36.05 -8.88
CA ARG A 11 24.25 36.77 -7.99
C ARG A 11 22.79 36.72 -8.46
N LYS A 12 22.55 36.52 -9.76
CA LYS A 12 21.21 36.47 -10.35
C LYS A 12 20.59 35.07 -10.34
N VAL A 13 21.38 34.03 -10.05
CA VAL A 13 20.89 32.65 -9.97
C VAL A 13 20.05 32.47 -8.72
N LYS A 14 18.83 31.93 -8.87
CA LYS A 14 17.89 31.71 -7.75
C LYS A 14 17.75 30.24 -7.36
N ASN A 15 18.09 29.31 -8.25
CA ASN A 15 17.90 27.88 -8.03
C ASN A 15 19.21 27.09 -8.07
N LEU A 16 19.24 25.99 -7.32
CA LEU A 16 20.41 25.09 -7.23
C LEU A 16 20.77 24.42 -8.57
N PRO A 17 19.81 23.98 -9.41
CA PRO A 17 20.11 23.44 -10.74
C PRO A 17 20.73 24.48 -11.68
N ASP A 18 20.19 25.70 -11.67
CA ASP A 18 20.71 26.82 -12.47
C ASP A 18 22.14 27.18 -12.05
N LEU A 19 22.44 27.09 -10.75
CA LEU A 19 23.80 27.27 -10.22
C LEU A 19 24.75 26.18 -10.73
N SER A 20 24.29 24.92 -10.77
CA SER A 20 25.07 23.80 -11.28
C SER A 20 25.42 23.96 -12.76
N ILE A 21 24.46 24.40 -13.59
CA ILE A 21 24.69 24.67 -15.01
C ILE A 21 25.75 25.77 -15.17
N MET A 22 25.64 26.86 -14.41
CA MET A 22 26.54 27.99 -14.56
C MET A 22 27.99 27.68 -14.12
N ILE A 23 28.18 26.80 -13.13
CA ILE A 23 29.51 26.31 -12.70
C ILE A 23 30.16 25.43 -13.78
N VAL A 24 29.36 24.69 -14.55
CA VAL A 24 29.84 23.89 -15.67
C VAL A 24 30.27 24.79 -16.83
N GLU A 25 29.42 25.74 -17.23
CA GLU A 25 29.70 26.70 -18.32
C GLU A 25 30.97 27.51 -18.09
N THR A 26 31.20 27.93 -16.84
CA THR A 26 32.38 28.72 -16.44
C THR A 26 33.63 27.86 -16.21
N LYS A 27 33.54 26.54 -16.41
CA LYS A 27 34.61 25.55 -16.14
C LYS A 27 35.14 25.58 -14.70
N LEU A 28 34.38 26.15 -13.75
CA LEU A 28 34.78 26.20 -12.34
C LEU A 28 34.79 24.82 -11.68
N HIS A 29 34.01 23.87 -12.21
CA HIS A 29 34.01 22.47 -11.76
C HIS A 29 35.41 21.81 -11.81
N ASN A 30 36.29 22.23 -12.72
CA ASN A 30 37.66 21.71 -12.82
C ASN A 30 38.61 22.27 -11.76
N ARG A 31 38.34 23.50 -11.28
CA ARG A 31 39.15 24.16 -10.24
C ARG A 31 38.63 23.85 -8.83
N HIS A 32 37.33 23.64 -8.71
CA HIS A 32 36.64 23.43 -7.44
C HIS A 32 35.78 22.17 -7.51
N GLU A 33 36.44 21.04 -7.72
CA GLU A 33 35.80 19.73 -7.87
C GLU A 33 34.95 19.36 -6.63
N ILE A 34 35.44 19.70 -5.42
CA ILE A 34 34.74 19.44 -4.15
C ILE A 34 33.39 20.19 -4.10
N ILE A 35 33.38 21.47 -4.46
CA ILE A 35 32.16 22.30 -4.46
C ILE A 35 31.15 21.74 -5.47
N TYR A 36 31.61 21.35 -6.65
CA TYR A 36 30.76 20.75 -7.67
C TYR A 36 30.19 19.39 -7.24
N LYS A 37 30.99 18.53 -6.59
CA LYS A 37 30.52 17.25 -6.03
C LYS A 37 29.46 17.45 -4.94
N LEU A 38 29.68 18.40 -4.02
CA LEU A 38 28.69 18.72 -2.98
C LEU A 38 27.38 19.23 -3.59
N LEU A 39 27.47 20.15 -4.55
CA LEU A 39 26.30 20.67 -5.24
C LEU A 39 25.51 19.56 -5.93
N LYS A 40 26.20 18.66 -6.64
CA LYS A 40 25.60 17.50 -7.29
C LYS A 40 24.93 16.58 -6.28
N LEU A 41 25.57 16.32 -5.14
CA LEU A 41 25.00 15.50 -4.08
C LEU A 41 23.72 16.13 -3.52
N VAL A 42 23.72 17.42 -3.21
CA VAL A 42 22.54 18.12 -2.69
C VAL A 42 21.38 18.12 -3.68
N ILE A 43 21.65 18.18 -4.99
CA ILE A 43 20.60 18.10 -6.03
C ILE A 43 20.04 16.67 -6.14
N VAL A 44 20.88 15.64 -6.04
CA VAL A 44 20.48 14.23 -6.19
C VAL A 44 19.83 13.68 -4.92
N LEU A 45 20.21 14.18 -3.75
CA LEU A 45 19.75 13.69 -2.46
C LEU A 45 18.21 13.73 -2.30
N PRO A 46 17.49 14.83 -2.64
CA PRO A 46 16.03 14.84 -2.63
C PRO A 46 15.39 13.77 -3.52
N VAL A 47 15.99 13.50 -4.68
CA VAL A 47 15.49 12.47 -5.62
C VAL A 47 15.65 11.08 -5.00
N ALA A 48 16.81 10.80 -4.41
CA ALA A 48 17.06 9.54 -3.71
C ALA A 48 16.14 9.37 -2.49
N ILE A 49 15.96 10.42 -1.69
CA ILE A 49 15.05 10.43 -0.53
C ILE A 49 13.61 10.14 -0.99
N ALA A 50 13.15 10.79 -2.06
CA ALA A 50 11.81 10.55 -2.59
C ALA A 50 11.62 9.09 -3.02
N SER A 51 12.60 8.49 -3.70
CA SER A 51 12.53 7.07 -4.09
C SER A 51 12.40 6.13 -2.88
N VAL A 52 13.22 6.35 -1.85
CA VAL A 52 13.15 5.53 -0.62
C VAL A 52 11.83 5.74 0.11
N GLN A 53 11.36 6.99 0.21
CA GLN A 53 10.06 7.30 0.82
C GLN A 53 8.90 6.65 0.07
N ILE A 54 8.92 6.62 -1.26
CA ILE A 54 7.90 5.95 -2.08
C ILE A 54 7.90 4.44 -1.80
N ILE A 55 9.06 3.80 -1.79
CA ILE A 55 9.18 2.37 -1.50
C ILE A 55 8.68 2.08 -0.08
N PHE A 56 9.09 2.88 0.91
CA PHE A 56 8.66 2.72 2.30
C PHE A 56 7.15 2.94 2.47
N SER A 57 6.59 3.93 1.78
CA SER A 57 5.14 4.19 1.77
C SER A 57 4.37 3.03 1.14
N ALA A 58 4.84 2.51 -0.01
CA ALA A 58 4.25 1.35 -0.67
C ALA A 58 4.30 0.11 0.22
N MET A 59 5.43 -0.14 0.90
CA MET A 59 5.57 -1.25 1.86
C MET A 59 4.61 -1.09 3.04
N ASN A 60 4.50 0.10 3.61
CA ASN A 60 3.56 0.37 4.71
C ASN A 60 2.11 0.20 4.26
N TYR A 61 1.76 0.65 3.06
CA TYR A 61 0.44 0.46 2.49
C TYR A 61 0.12 -1.03 2.32
N VAL A 62 1.01 -1.82 1.71
CA VAL A 62 0.80 -3.26 1.51
C VAL A 62 0.70 -3.99 2.85
N LYS A 63 1.64 -3.75 3.77
CA LYS A 63 1.66 -4.38 5.10
C LYS A 63 0.42 -4.04 5.92
N ASN A 64 0.05 -2.77 5.98
CA ASN A 64 -1.10 -2.33 6.77
C ASN A 64 -2.42 -2.73 6.11
N LYS A 65 -2.54 -2.64 4.78
CA LYS A 65 -3.77 -3.07 4.08
C LYS A 65 -3.99 -4.57 4.20
N LEU A 66 -2.94 -5.38 4.09
CA LEU A 66 -3.04 -6.82 4.27
C LEU A 66 -3.40 -7.17 5.71
N ARG A 67 -2.72 -6.55 6.70
CA ARG A 67 -3.01 -6.77 8.13
C ARG A 67 -4.42 -6.31 8.52
N ASN A 68 -4.85 -5.14 8.06
CA ASN A 68 -6.19 -4.63 8.32
C ASN A 68 -7.24 -5.50 7.64
N ARG A 69 -7.07 -5.88 6.36
CA ARG A 69 -8.02 -6.78 5.69
C ARG A 69 -8.15 -8.14 6.38
N LEU A 70 -7.02 -8.74 6.77
CA LEU A 70 -7.05 -10.02 7.48
C LEU A 70 -7.74 -9.87 8.85
N ARG A 71 -7.44 -8.78 9.58
CA ARG A 71 -8.07 -8.48 10.86
C ARG A 71 -9.58 -8.23 10.69
N ASP A 72 -9.99 -7.49 9.67
CA ASP A 72 -11.39 -7.16 9.41
C ASP A 72 -12.17 -8.41 9.00
N GLN A 73 -11.61 -9.24 8.11
CA GLN A 73 -12.21 -10.53 7.74
C GLN A 73 -12.29 -11.49 8.93
N TYR A 74 -11.25 -11.54 9.77
CA TYR A 74 -11.20 -12.37 10.97
C TYR A 74 -12.25 -11.91 11.99
N LEU A 75 -12.30 -10.60 12.29
CA LEU A 75 -13.29 -10.02 13.18
C LEU A 75 -14.70 -10.23 12.65
N ASN A 76 -14.93 -10.07 11.35
CA ASN A 76 -16.24 -10.30 10.75
C ASN A 76 -16.69 -11.76 10.90
N HIS A 77 -15.82 -12.74 10.62
CA HIS A 77 -16.14 -14.15 10.85
C HIS A 77 -16.42 -14.44 12.33
N CYS A 78 -15.58 -13.93 13.24
CA CYS A 78 -15.82 -14.10 14.68
C CYS A 78 -17.15 -13.49 15.14
N LEU A 79 -17.52 -12.31 14.62
CA LEU A 79 -18.80 -11.67 14.93
C LEU A 79 -19.98 -12.48 14.41
N VAL A 80 -19.93 -12.97 13.16
CA VAL A 80 -20.97 -13.83 12.58
C VAL A 80 -21.14 -15.10 13.41
N THR A 81 -20.05 -15.82 13.71
CA THR A 81 -20.11 -17.04 14.53
C THR A 81 -20.63 -16.76 15.94
N PHE A 82 -20.28 -15.61 16.53
CA PHE A 82 -20.78 -15.22 17.85
C PHE A 82 -22.29 -14.99 17.84
N ILE A 83 -22.80 -14.24 16.86
CA ILE A 83 -24.23 -13.97 16.71
C ILE A 83 -25.00 -15.25 16.40
N GLU A 84 -24.49 -16.09 15.49
CA GLU A 84 -25.09 -17.39 15.17
C GLU A 84 -25.19 -18.27 16.40
N ARG A 85 -24.14 -18.32 17.22
CA ARG A 85 -24.13 -19.06 18.49
C ARG A 85 -25.16 -18.50 19.48
N GLU A 86 -25.23 -17.18 19.65
CA GLU A 86 -26.24 -16.57 20.54
C GLU A 86 -27.67 -16.86 20.07
N MET A 87 -27.91 -16.83 18.76
CA MET A 87 -29.21 -17.18 18.19
C MET A 87 -29.53 -18.66 18.38
N PHE A 88 -28.56 -19.54 18.14
CA PHE A 88 -28.72 -20.99 18.31
C PHE A 88 -29.02 -21.36 19.77
N LEU A 89 -28.37 -20.71 20.73
CA LEU A 89 -28.64 -20.91 22.17
C LEU A 89 -30.06 -20.48 22.60
N LYS A 90 -30.74 -19.61 21.83
CA LYS A 90 -32.13 -19.20 22.08
C LYS A 90 -33.15 -20.18 21.50
N VAL A 91 -32.74 -21.06 20.58
CA VAL A 91 -33.63 -22.06 19.99
C VAL A 91 -33.77 -23.23 20.95
N LYS A 92 -35.00 -23.69 21.21
CA LYS A 92 -35.25 -24.85 22.07
C LYS A 92 -34.95 -26.14 21.31
N ASP A 93 -34.32 -27.10 21.99
CA ASP A 93 -33.97 -28.40 21.40
C ASP A 93 -35.19 -29.14 20.82
N CYS A 94 -36.35 -29.01 21.45
CA CYS A 94 -37.60 -29.59 20.96
C CYS A 94 -37.98 -29.07 19.56
N ASP A 95 -37.76 -27.78 19.28
CA ASP A 95 -38.07 -27.17 17.99
C ASP A 95 -37.09 -27.64 16.91
N ILE A 96 -35.83 -27.86 17.29
CA ILE A 96 -34.79 -28.45 16.43
C ILE A 96 -35.17 -29.89 16.07
N ILE A 97 -35.50 -30.71 17.07
CA ILE A 97 -35.89 -32.12 16.89
C ILE A 97 -37.14 -32.21 16.01
N ASN A 98 -38.16 -31.41 16.27
CA ASN A 98 -39.40 -31.38 15.49
C ASN A 98 -39.13 -30.97 14.03
N ARG A 99 -38.28 -29.96 13.79
CA ARG A 99 -37.85 -29.54 12.45
C ARG A 99 -37.14 -30.67 11.70
N PHE A 100 -36.20 -31.36 12.35
CA PHE A 100 -35.46 -32.47 11.74
C PHE A 100 -36.36 -33.69 11.46
N GLN A 101 -37.30 -33.99 12.35
CA GLN A 101 -38.30 -35.04 12.12
C GLN A 101 -39.23 -34.71 10.95
N ALA A 102 -39.67 -33.45 10.83
CA ALA A 102 -40.48 -33.00 9.69
C ALA A 102 -39.73 -33.06 8.35
N MET A 103 -38.40 -32.95 8.34
CA MET A 103 -37.58 -33.13 7.13
C MET A 103 -37.42 -34.60 6.72
N LYS A 104 -37.70 -35.56 7.60
CA LYS A 104 -37.54 -37.00 7.36
C LYS A 104 -38.59 -37.59 6.40
N GLU A 105 -39.69 -36.90 6.16
CA GLU A 105 -40.76 -37.36 5.26
C GLU A 105 -40.48 -37.20 3.76
N ARG A 106 -39.30 -36.70 3.37
CA ARG A 106 -38.88 -36.73 1.96
C ARG A 106 -38.47 -38.15 1.55
N ARG A 107 -39.44 -39.06 1.44
CA ARG A 107 -39.31 -40.28 0.64
C ARG A 107 -39.09 -39.85 -0.80
N ILE A 108 -37.86 -39.97 -1.29
CA ILE A 108 -37.62 -40.02 -2.74
C ILE A 108 -38.42 -41.23 -3.24
N LYS A 109 -39.52 -41.01 -3.96
CA LYS A 109 -40.15 -42.06 -4.77
C LYS A 109 -39.17 -42.37 -5.90
N ALA A 110 -38.29 -43.34 -5.67
CA ALA A 110 -37.57 -43.98 -6.75
C ALA A 110 -38.57 -44.85 -7.50
N THR A 111 -39.11 -44.34 -8.61
CA THR A 111 -39.83 -45.15 -9.58
C THR A 111 -38.79 -46.00 -10.29
N LEU A 112 -38.63 -47.26 -9.85
CA LEU A 112 -37.87 -48.25 -10.61
C LEU A 112 -38.70 -48.60 -11.86
N PRO A 113 -38.13 -48.52 -13.08
CA PRO A 113 -38.82 -48.98 -14.26
C PRO A 113 -38.89 -50.51 -14.23
N ASN A 114 -40.11 -51.04 -14.31
CA ASN A 114 -40.34 -52.46 -14.54
C ASN A 114 -39.76 -52.84 -15.90
N HIS A 115 -38.87 -53.82 -15.91
CA HIS A 115 -38.44 -54.50 -17.12
C HIS A 115 -39.44 -55.61 -17.45
N GLU A 116 -40.22 -55.43 -18.51
CA GLU A 116 -40.74 -56.49 -19.38
C GLU A 116 -40.48 -56.11 -20.83
#